data_AF-A0A7M7QDZ3-F1
#
_entry.id   AF-A0A7M7QDZ3-F1
#
_cell.length_a   1.000
_cell.length_b   1.000
_cell.length_c   1.000
_cell.angle_alpha   90.00
_cell.angle_beta   90.00
_cell.angle_gamma   90.00
#
_symmetry.space_group_name_H-M   'P 1'
#
loop_
_entity.id
_entity.type
_entity.pdbx_description
1 polymer ?
#
loop_
_entity_poly.entity_id
_entity_poly.type
_entity_poly.pdbx_seq_one_letter_code
_entity_poly.pdbx_strand_id
1 'polypeptide(L)'
;MDNNNDFTYDKTKFKDLPNFIQEIHDAGMHYIPLIDAGENEKNGTYIPYDEGVKRGIFIFDRESNEPFKGKVWNTVSTTWPDFRNPETSSYYTDMMSNIHKDFEYDGAWIDMNEPSNFYNGHINGCKATSLDNPPYLPNVNGNLLARKTVCMNAKQHLGNHYDLHNVYGTSQAVVVNQTTYADS
;
A
#
# COMPACT_ATOMS: atom_id res chain seq x y z
N MET A 1 -5.71 -11.12 7.54
CA MET A 1 -4.77 -10.14 8.12
C MET A 1 -4.93 -10.05 9.63
N ASP A 2 -3.83 -9.91 10.37
CA ASP A 2 -3.88 -9.55 11.79
C ASP A 2 -3.98 -8.02 11.92
N ASN A 3 -4.97 -7.52 12.67
CA ASN A 3 -5.26 -6.08 12.81
C ASN A 3 -5.36 -5.30 11.48
N ASN A 4 -5.83 -5.96 10.40
CA ASN A 4 -5.90 -5.42 9.04
C ASN A 4 -4.54 -4.94 8.49
N ASN A 5 -3.45 -5.58 8.89
CA ASN A 5 -2.13 -5.34 8.33
C ASN A 5 -1.81 -6.35 7.23
N ASP A 6 -1.32 -5.86 6.09
CA ASP A 6 -0.80 -6.70 5.02
C ASP A 6 0.32 -7.63 5.50
N PHE A 7 0.63 -8.65 4.71
CA PHE A 7 1.71 -9.61 5.00
C PHE A 7 1.64 -10.27 6.39
N THR A 8 0.42 -10.38 6.93
CA THR A 8 0.13 -11.07 8.20
C THR A 8 -1.20 -11.83 8.11
N TYR A 9 -1.41 -12.77 9.03
CA TYR A 9 -2.73 -13.32 9.32
C TYR A 9 -2.94 -13.50 10.81
N ASP A 10 -4.21 -13.42 11.25
CA ASP A 10 -4.56 -13.57 12.65
C ASP A 10 -4.39 -15.04 13.07
N LYS A 11 -3.32 -15.33 13.79
CA LYS A 11 -2.95 -16.68 14.25
C LYS A 11 -3.94 -17.26 15.28
N THR A 12 -4.94 -16.50 15.74
CA THR A 12 -5.99 -16.97 16.64
C THR A 12 -7.27 -17.28 15.89
N LYS A 13 -7.78 -16.33 15.10
CA LYS A 13 -9.04 -16.49 14.34
C LYS A 13 -8.87 -17.34 13.09
N PHE A 14 -7.69 -17.28 12.47
CA PHE A 14 -7.31 -17.98 11.24
C PHE A 14 -6.15 -18.95 11.49
N LYS A 15 -6.08 -19.54 12.69
CA LYS A 15 -5.00 -20.46 13.10
C LYS A 15 -4.80 -21.64 12.15
N ASP A 16 -5.88 -22.12 11.53
CA ASP A 16 -5.90 -23.28 10.64
C ASP A 16 -5.80 -22.89 9.16
N LEU A 17 -5.55 -21.60 8.85
CA LEU A 17 -5.46 -21.11 7.47
C LEU A 17 -4.48 -21.90 6.59
N PRO A 18 -3.26 -22.25 7.03
CA PRO A 18 -2.35 -23.05 6.20
C PRO A 18 -2.92 -24.44 5.86
N ASN A 19 -3.58 -25.11 6.82
CA ASN A 19 -4.22 -26.41 6.59
C ASN A 19 -5.42 -26.30 5.65
N PHE A 20 -6.22 -25.24 5.80
CA PHE A 20 -7.34 -24.98 4.89
C PHE A 20 -6.86 -24.74 3.46
N ILE A 21 -5.77 -24.00 3.28
CA ILE A 21 -5.18 -23.76 1.96
C ILE A 21 -4.73 -25.08 1.33
N GLN A 22 -4.07 -25.95 2.09
CA GLN A 22 -3.73 -27.28 1.60
C GLN A 22 -4.96 -28.10 1.21
N GLU A 23 -6.04 -28.06 2.01
CA GLU A 23 -7.29 -28.78 1.71
C GLU A 23 -7.91 -28.33 0.39
N ILE A 24 -7.95 -27.02 0.12
CA ILE A 24 -8.51 -26.50 -1.14
C ILE A 24 -7.57 -26.76 -2.32
N HIS A 25 -6.25 -26.78 -2.11
CA HIS A 25 -5.28 -27.19 -3.12
C HIS A 25 -5.42 -28.66 -3.52
N ASP A 26 -5.62 -29.56 -2.55
CA ASP A 26 -5.87 -30.98 -2.79
C ASP A 26 -7.16 -31.21 -3.61
N ALA A 27 -8.10 -30.27 -3.54
CA ALA A 27 -9.32 -30.24 -4.34
C ALA A 27 -9.16 -29.53 -5.71
N GLY A 28 -7.96 -29.05 -6.05
CA GLY A 28 -7.68 -28.33 -7.30
C GLY A 28 -8.21 -26.90 -7.34
N MET A 29 -8.43 -26.28 -6.17
CA MET A 29 -8.80 -24.87 -6.04
C MET A 29 -7.57 -24.01 -5.72
N HIS A 30 -7.74 -22.68 -5.77
CA HIS A 30 -6.67 -21.71 -5.56
C HIS A 30 -7.08 -20.67 -4.48
N TYR A 31 -6.10 -20.18 -3.74
CA TYR A 31 -6.25 -19.16 -2.71
C TYR A 31 -5.62 -17.83 -3.14
N ILE A 32 -6.43 -16.76 -3.16
CA ILE A 32 -5.97 -15.41 -3.53
C ILE A 32 -6.20 -14.47 -2.33
N PRO A 33 -5.15 -14.11 -1.56
CA PRO A 33 -5.23 -13.07 -0.54
C PRO A 33 -5.43 -11.68 -1.16
N LEU A 34 -6.18 -10.83 -0.45
CA LEU A 34 -6.20 -9.39 -0.69
C LEU A 34 -4.92 -8.77 -0.10
N ILE A 35 -4.36 -7.79 -0.81
CA ILE A 35 -3.24 -6.95 -0.37
C ILE A 35 -3.63 -5.49 -0.62
N ASP A 36 -3.74 -4.71 0.44
CA ASP A 36 -4.01 -3.28 0.32
C ASP A 36 -2.73 -2.54 -0.11
N ALA A 37 -2.89 -1.32 -0.63
CA ALA A 37 -1.75 -0.52 -1.06
C ALA A 37 -1.07 0.28 0.06
N GLY A 38 -1.51 0.12 1.32
CA GLY A 38 -1.12 0.96 2.44
C GLY A 38 -0.71 0.18 3.67
N GLU A 39 0.40 0.60 4.29
CA GLU A 39 1.09 -0.08 5.38
C GLU A 39 0.88 0.61 6.73
N ASN A 40 0.84 -0.15 7.81
CA ASN A 40 0.67 0.38 9.17
C ASN A 40 1.95 0.97 9.74
N GLU A 41 1.90 2.18 10.30
CA GLU A 41 3.07 2.93 10.78
C GLU A 41 3.66 2.50 12.15
N LYS A 42 3.40 1.29 12.64
CA LYS A 42 3.82 0.91 14.01
C LYS A 42 5.27 0.40 14.08
N ASN A 43 6.21 1.35 14.24
CA ASN A 43 7.66 1.09 14.36
C ASN A 43 7.99 0.00 15.41
N GLY A 44 8.87 -0.93 15.02
CA GLY A 44 9.48 -1.95 15.88
C GLY A 44 8.57 -3.13 16.18
N THR A 45 7.40 -3.20 15.53
CA THR A 45 6.42 -4.28 15.75
C THR A 45 5.82 -4.83 14.46
N TYR A 46 6.14 -4.24 13.31
CA TYR A 46 5.56 -4.60 12.02
C TYR A 46 6.63 -4.51 10.93
N ILE A 47 7.16 -5.69 10.56
CA ILE A 47 8.29 -5.84 9.62
C ILE A 47 8.10 -5.08 8.30
N PRO A 48 6.93 -5.12 7.64
CA PRO A 48 6.71 -4.38 6.39
C PRO A 48 6.96 -2.87 6.56
N TYR A 49 6.46 -2.26 7.62
CA TYR A 49 6.77 -0.85 7.88
C TYR A 49 8.25 -0.59 8.19
N ASP A 50 8.85 -1.40 9.05
CA ASP A 50 10.23 -1.20 9.47
C ASP A 50 11.22 -1.34 8.29
N GLU A 51 11.05 -2.35 7.44
CA GLU A 51 11.84 -2.49 6.21
C GLU A 51 11.52 -1.40 5.18
N GLY A 52 10.27 -0.96 5.09
CA GLY A 52 9.87 0.13 4.21
C GLY A 52 10.53 1.46 4.58
N VAL A 53 10.60 1.79 5.88
CA VAL A 53 11.34 2.95 6.40
C VAL A 53 12.83 2.82 6.09
N LYS A 54 13.42 1.66 6.39
CA LYS A 54 14.85 1.39 6.17
C LYS A 54 15.27 1.55 4.72
N ARG A 55 14.40 1.16 3.76
CA ARG A 55 14.65 1.32 2.31
C ARG A 55 14.23 2.68 1.76
N GLY A 56 13.57 3.51 2.57
CA GLY A 56 13.11 4.84 2.14
C GLY A 56 12.09 4.80 1.00
N ILE A 57 11.21 3.79 0.99
CA ILE A 57 10.30 3.54 -0.13
C ILE A 57 8.95 4.24 -0.02
N PHE A 58 8.60 4.87 1.10
CA PHE A 58 7.27 5.47 1.25
C PHE A 58 7.11 6.78 0.47
N ILE A 59 5.86 7.14 0.15
CA ILE A 59 5.48 8.51 -0.20
C ILE A 59 5.78 9.40 1.00
N PHE A 60 6.46 10.52 0.79
CA PHE A 60 6.81 11.46 1.86
C PHE A 60 5.86 12.67 1.90
N ASP A 61 5.50 13.09 3.09
CA ASP A 61 4.91 14.40 3.30
C ASP A 61 5.96 15.50 3.02
N ARG A 62 5.54 16.55 2.30
CA ARG A 62 6.46 17.60 1.85
C ARG A 62 6.95 18.45 3.02
N GLU A 63 6.10 18.70 4.01
CA GLU A 63 6.34 19.67 5.08
C GLU A 63 7.19 19.06 6.20
N SER A 64 6.85 17.86 6.66
CA SER A 64 7.57 17.13 7.70
C SER A 64 8.79 16.37 7.16
N ASN A 65 8.80 16.03 5.87
CA ASN A 65 9.81 15.17 5.25
C ASN A 65 9.88 13.77 5.89
N GLU A 66 8.75 13.29 6.39
CA GLU A 66 8.52 11.96 6.94
C GLU A 66 7.54 11.17 6.03
N PRO A 67 7.42 9.84 6.17
CA PRO A 67 6.38 9.07 5.49
C PRO A 67 4.99 9.71 5.65
N PHE A 68 4.24 9.81 4.56
CA PHE A 68 2.94 10.46 4.53
C PHE A 68 1.93 9.68 5.39
N LYS A 69 1.28 10.37 6.33
CA LYS A 69 0.35 9.75 7.27
C LYS A 69 -1.09 10.03 6.89
N GLY A 70 -1.83 8.95 6.62
CA GLY A 70 -3.27 8.98 6.40
C GLY A 70 -3.95 7.79 7.09
N LYS A 71 -5.04 7.28 6.51
CA LYS A 71 -5.84 6.22 7.14
C LYS A 71 -6.55 5.33 6.12
N VAL A 72 -6.41 4.02 6.30
CA VAL A 72 -7.25 2.98 5.68
C VAL A 72 -7.68 1.98 6.77
N TRP A 73 -7.62 0.67 6.52
CA TRP A 73 -8.17 -0.39 7.38
C TRP A 73 -7.34 -0.63 8.64
N ASN A 74 -6.04 -0.32 8.62
CA ASN A 74 -5.11 -0.54 9.71
C ASN A 74 -5.52 0.27 10.95
N THR A 75 -5.23 -0.23 12.16
CA THR A 75 -5.75 0.35 13.41
C THR A 75 -5.14 1.69 13.79
N VAL A 76 -3.88 1.97 13.42
CA VAL A 76 -3.14 3.19 13.83
C VAL A 76 -3.23 4.26 12.74
N SER A 77 -2.29 4.29 11.81
CA SER A 77 -2.21 5.15 10.64
C SER A 77 -1.73 4.31 9.45
N THR A 78 -1.90 4.86 8.25
CA THR A 78 -1.46 4.23 7.01
C THR A 78 -0.45 5.12 6.30
N THR A 79 0.63 4.51 5.79
CA THR A 79 1.58 5.10 4.84
C THR A 79 1.54 4.31 3.53
N TRP A 80 2.00 4.90 2.43
CA TRP A 80 1.88 4.31 1.10
C TRP A 80 3.27 4.08 0.50
N PRO A 81 3.63 2.84 0.09
CA PRO A 81 4.80 2.59 -0.73
C PRO A 81 4.77 3.39 -2.03
N ASP A 82 5.86 4.04 -2.39
CA ASP A 82 6.05 4.58 -3.72
C ASP A 82 6.49 3.47 -4.67
N PHE A 83 5.54 2.92 -5.42
CA PHE A 83 5.79 1.85 -6.40
C PHE A 83 6.68 2.26 -7.58
N ARG A 84 7.04 3.55 -7.70
CA ARG A 84 8.01 4.04 -8.69
C ARG A 84 9.42 4.18 -8.13
N ASN A 85 9.62 3.96 -6.83
CA ASN A 85 10.95 3.84 -6.25
C ASN A 85 11.55 2.47 -6.64
N PRO A 86 12.79 2.42 -7.16
CA PRO A 86 13.43 1.18 -7.60
C PRO A 86 13.57 0.13 -6.49
N GLU A 87 13.68 0.54 -5.22
CA GLU A 87 13.80 -0.37 -4.09
C GLU A 87 12.46 -1.06 -3.73
N THR A 88 11.32 -0.49 -4.15
CA THR A 88 9.99 -1.01 -3.78
C THR A 88 9.73 -2.39 -4.35
N SER A 89 10.27 -2.72 -5.53
CA SER A 89 10.15 -4.08 -6.09
C SER A 89 10.85 -5.11 -5.20
N SER A 90 12.10 -4.86 -4.80
CA SER A 90 12.82 -5.76 -3.90
C SER A 90 12.13 -5.93 -2.54
N TYR A 91 11.58 -4.84 -2.01
CA TYR A 91 10.81 -4.85 -0.78
C TYR A 91 9.56 -5.73 -0.90
N TYR A 92 8.77 -5.54 -1.96
CA TYR A 92 7.57 -6.35 -2.19
C TYR A 92 7.93 -7.82 -2.41
N THR A 93 9.04 -8.14 -3.09
CA THR A 93 9.50 -9.53 -3.23
C THR A 93 9.73 -10.13 -1.85
N ASP A 94 10.52 -9.47 -1.00
CA ASP A 94 10.80 -9.99 0.34
C ASP A 94 9.52 -10.17 1.17
N MET A 95 8.57 -9.23 1.12
CA MET A 95 7.32 -9.32 1.89
C MET A 95 6.42 -10.46 1.38
N MET A 96 6.26 -10.55 0.06
CA MET A 96 5.46 -11.58 -0.62
C MET A 96 6.03 -12.97 -0.41
N SER A 97 7.34 -13.16 -0.57
CA SER A 97 8.00 -14.45 -0.33
C SER A 97 7.97 -14.85 1.14
N ASN A 98 8.02 -13.88 2.06
CA ASN A 98 7.96 -14.18 3.50
C ASN A 98 6.57 -14.64 3.94
N ILE A 99 5.50 -14.00 3.50
CA ILE A 99 4.13 -14.45 3.84
C ILE A 99 3.78 -15.76 3.11
N HIS A 100 4.38 -16.03 1.94
CA HIS A 100 4.19 -17.29 1.22
C HIS A 100 4.73 -18.51 2.01
N LYS A 101 5.80 -18.32 2.81
CA LYS A 101 6.33 -19.37 3.71
C LYS A 101 5.36 -19.72 4.84
N ASP A 102 4.45 -18.80 5.16
CA ASP A 102 3.45 -18.94 6.21
C ASP A 102 2.21 -19.68 5.70
N PHE A 103 1.83 -19.45 4.43
CA PHE A 103 0.83 -20.20 3.69
C PHE A 103 0.98 -20.01 2.17
N GLU A 104 0.78 -21.08 1.40
CA GLU A 104 1.01 -21.11 -0.06
C GLU A 104 -0.17 -20.49 -0.82
N TYR A 105 -0.14 -19.18 -1.08
CA TYR A 105 -1.15 -18.51 -1.91
C TYR A 105 -0.83 -18.60 -3.42
N ASP A 106 -1.85 -18.48 -4.27
CA ASP A 106 -1.75 -18.69 -5.72
C ASP A 106 -1.80 -17.40 -6.56
N GLY A 107 -2.00 -16.25 -5.92
CA GLY A 107 -2.06 -14.95 -6.57
C GLY A 107 -2.26 -13.83 -5.57
N ALA A 108 -2.47 -12.60 -6.06
CA ALA A 108 -2.72 -11.45 -5.21
C ALA A 108 -3.85 -10.59 -5.78
N TRP A 109 -4.82 -10.26 -4.94
CA TRP A 109 -5.79 -9.22 -5.24
C TRP A 109 -5.30 -7.91 -4.63
N ILE A 110 -4.81 -6.99 -5.46
CA ILE A 110 -4.43 -5.65 -5.04
C ILE A 110 -5.65 -4.72 -4.97
N ASP A 111 -5.87 -4.07 -3.83
CA ASP A 111 -7.02 -3.17 -3.62
C ASP A 111 -6.60 -1.82 -3.02
N MET A 112 -7.53 -0.86 -3.02
CA MET A 112 -7.39 0.47 -2.42
C MET A 112 -6.26 1.31 -3.03
N ASN A 113 -5.98 1.09 -4.32
CA ASN A 113 -4.77 1.55 -5.00
C ASN A 113 -4.98 2.70 -5.99
N GLU A 114 -5.98 3.54 -5.76
CA GLU A 114 -6.10 4.84 -6.42
C GLU A 114 -4.90 5.78 -6.21
N PRO A 115 -4.25 5.92 -5.03
CA PRO A 115 -4.44 5.26 -3.72
C PRO A 115 -5.57 5.86 -2.88
N SER A 116 -6.40 4.99 -2.32
CA SER A 116 -7.51 5.38 -1.46
C SER A 116 -7.03 5.76 -0.06
N ASN A 117 -7.66 6.79 0.50
CA ASN A 117 -7.43 7.30 1.83
C ASN A 117 -8.77 7.69 2.45
N PHE A 118 -9.01 7.34 3.71
CA PHE A 118 -10.24 7.71 4.40
C PHE A 118 -10.29 9.20 4.73
N TYR A 119 -9.14 9.86 4.76
CA TYR A 119 -9.03 11.32 4.84
C TYR A 119 -8.94 11.96 3.45
N ASN A 120 -9.11 13.28 3.41
CA ASN A 120 -8.79 14.07 2.22
C ASN A 120 -7.39 14.66 2.42
N GLY A 121 -6.34 13.89 2.10
CA GLY A 121 -4.97 14.17 2.52
C GLY A 121 -4.68 13.70 3.94
N HIS A 122 -4.28 14.61 4.82
CA HIS A 122 -4.13 14.30 6.26
C HIS A 122 -5.47 14.36 7.01
N ILE A 123 -5.46 13.97 8.29
CA ILE A 123 -6.63 14.07 9.19
C ILE A 123 -7.24 15.48 9.22
N ASN A 124 -6.41 16.52 9.08
CA ASN A 124 -6.82 17.93 9.07
C ASN A 124 -6.76 18.57 7.68
N GLY A 125 -6.74 17.76 6.61
CA GLY A 125 -6.61 18.23 5.24
C GLY A 125 -5.18 18.52 4.80
N CYS A 126 -5.03 18.97 3.56
CA CYS A 126 -3.76 19.40 2.98
C CYS A 126 -3.53 20.89 3.19
N LYS A 127 -2.26 21.28 3.33
CA LYS A 127 -1.85 22.68 3.20
C LYS A 127 -2.14 23.12 1.77
N ALA A 128 -2.85 24.23 1.61
CA ALA A 128 -3.18 24.74 0.28
C ALA A 128 -1.91 25.12 -0.50
N THR A 129 -1.66 24.43 -1.60
CA THR A 129 -0.64 24.79 -2.58
C THR A 129 -1.27 25.06 -3.95
N SER A 130 -0.48 25.54 -4.91
CA SER A 130 -0.93 25.65 -6.31
C SER A 130 -1.18 24.29 -6.97
N LEU A 131 -0.67 23.19 -6.39
CA LEU A 131 -0.98 21.82 -6.85
C LEU A 131 -2.34 21.37 -6.32
N ASP A 132 -2.68 21.71 -5.07
CA ASP A 132 -3.99 21.39 -4.48
C ASP A 132 -5.12 22.29 -5.02
N ASN A 133 -4.78 23.51 -5.46
CA ASN A 133 -5.71 24.50 -6.04
C ASN A 133 -5.18 24.99 -7.41
N PRO A 134 -5.24 24.17 -8.45
CA PRO A 134 -4.77 24.57 -9.78
C PRO A 134 -5.68 25.64 -10.41
N PRO A 135 -5.19 26.45 -11.36
CA PRO A 135 -6.00 27.45 -12.07
C PRO A 135 -7.22 26.86 -12.79
N TYR A 136 -7.12 25.60 -13.22
CA TYR A 136 -8.21 24.81 -13.76
C TYR A 136 -8.37 23.53 -12.95
N LEU A 137 -9.53 23.35 -12.34
CA LEU A 137 -9.92 22.14 -11.64
C LEU A 137 -10.93 21.37 -12.51
N PRO A 138 -10.60 20.16 -13.00
CA PRO A 138 -11.58 19.30 -13.65
C PRO A 138 -12.75 18.99 -12.70
N ASN A 139 -13.89 18.54 -13.23
CA ASN A 139 -15.07 18.16 -12.43
C ASN A 139 -14.85 16.85 -11.65
N VAL A 140 -13.88 16.85 -10.74
CA VAL A 140 -13.57 15.75 -9.84
C VAL A 140 -14.59 15.70 -8.72
N ASN A 141 -14.84 14.51 -8.18
CA ASN A 141 -15.77 14.33 -7.08
C ASN A 141 -15.40 15.27 -5.92
N GLY A 142 -16.38 16.05 -5.45
CA GLY A 142 -16.21 16.96 -4.33
C GLY A 142 -15.29 18.15 -4.55
N ASN A 143 -14.92 18.47 -5.81
CA ASN A 143 -14.12 19.63 -6.18
C ASN A 143 -12.80 19.75 -5.39
N LEU A 144 -12.16 18.62 -5.09
CA LEU A 144 -10.90 18.58 -4.36
C LEU A 144 -10.07 17.42 -4.90
N LEU A 145 -8.86 17.72 -5.41
CA LEU A 145 -7.98 16.69 -5.97
C LEU A 145 -7.54 15.67 -4.91
N ALA A 146 -7.20 16.14 -3.71
CA ALA A 146 -6.81 15.29 -2.58
C ALA A 146 -8.01 14.59 -1.90
N ARG A 147 -9.20 14.60 -2.49
CA ARG A 147 -10.38 13.94 -1.91
C ARG A 147 -10.15 12.44 -1.91
N LYS A 148 -10.22 11.84 -0.71
CA LYS A 148 -10.03 10.40 -0.49
C LYS A 148 -8.73 9.84 -1.05
N THR A 149 -7.68 10.65 -1.09
CA THR A 149 -6.31 10.26 -1.48
C THR A 149 -5.29 11.09 -0.68
N VAL A 150 -3.99 11.04 -1.03
CA VAL A 150 -2.93 11.81 -0.36
C VAL A 150 -2.81 13.24 -0.93
N CYS A 151 -2.03 14.11 -0.28
CA CYS A 151 -1.90 15.51 -0.72
C CYS A 151 -1.16 15.62 -2.06
N MET A 152 -1.55 16.59 -2.90
CA MET A 152 -1.02 16.70 -4.28
C MET A 152 0.48 17.02 -4.31
N ASN A 153 0.98 17.70 -3.26
CA ASN A 153 2.40 18.00 -3.10
C ASN A 153 3.21 16.89 -2.41
N ALA A 154 2.60 15.76 -2.04
CA ALA A 154 3.31 14.62 -1.44
C ALA A 154 4.38 14.11 -2.41
N LYS A 155 5.56 13.78 -1.89
CA LYS A 155 6.75 13.47 -2.68
C LYS A 155 6.82 11.96 -2.96
N GLN A 156 7.04 11.64 -4.22
CA GLN A 156 7.43 10.34 -4.72
C GLN A 156 8.81 10.44 -5.39
N HIS A 157 9.42 9.31 -5.69
CA HIS A 157 10.75 9.19 -6.28
C HIS A 157 10.87 9.96 -7.61
N LEU A 158 9.85 9.90 -8.46
CA LEU A 158 9.84 10.52 -9.79
C LEU A 158 9.23 11.92 -9.84
N GLY A 159 8.63 12.42 -8.75
CA GLY A 159 7.90 13.67 -8.77
C GLY A 159 6.95 13.85 -7.59
N ASN A 160 5.95 14.71 -7.74
CA ASN A 160 4.91 14.87 -6.73
C ASN A 160 3.68 14.04 -7.09
N HIS A 161 2.85 13.77 -6.10
CA HIS A 161 1.64 12.98 -6.26
C HIS A 161 0.66 13.58 -7.29
N TYR A 162 0.63 14.91 -7.45
CA TYR A 162 -0.14 15.59 -8.49
C TYR A 162 0.07 14.99 -9.89
N ASP A 163 1.33 14.69 -10.24
CA ASP A 163 1.69 14.16 -11.56
C ASP A 163 1.54 12.63 -11.64
N LEU A 164 1.55 11.95 -10.49
CA LEU A 164 1.71 10.50 -10.38
C LEU A 164 0.47 9.76 -9.86
N HIS A 165 -0.56 10.46 -9.37
CA HIS A 165 -1.77 9.87 -8.79
C HIS A 165 -2.37 8.79 -9.69
N ASN A 166 -2.69 9.13 -10.94
CA ASN A 166 -3.40 8.23 -11.86
C ASN A 166 -2.58 7.02 -12.35
N VAL A 167 -1.30 6.93 -12.01
CA VAL A 167 -0.45 5.77 -12.33
C VAL A 167 -0.08 4.94 -11.11
N TYR A 168 -0.58 5.28 -9.92
CA TYR A 168 -0.23 4.59 -8.68
C TYR A 168 -0.63 3.10 -8.72
N GLY A 169 -1.91 2.81 -8.95
CA GLY A 169 -2.40 1.42 -9.06
C GLY A 169 -1.75 0.62 -10.18
N THR A 170 -1.48 1.25 -11.35
CA THR A 170 -0.71 0.60 -12.42
C THR A 170 0.73 0.30 -12.00
N SER A 171 1.37 1.20 -11.24
CA SER A 171 2.73 1.00 -10.75
C SER A 171 2.78 -0.13 -9.72
N GLN A 172 1.78 -0.22 -8.82
CA GLN A 172 1.63 -1.37 -7.92
C GLN A 172 1.47 -2.68 -8.71
N ALA A 173 0.61 -2.71 -9.73
CA ALA A 173 0.41 -3.89 -10.56
C ALA A 173 1.71 -4.36 -11.23
N VAL A 174 2.54 -3.42 -11.72
CA VAL A 174 3.86 -3.74 -12.29
C VAL A 174 4.78 -4.36 -11.23
N VAL A 175 4.87 -3.77 -10.04
CA VAL A 175 5.70 -4.29 -8.95
C VAL A 175 5.25 -5.68 -8.52
N VAL A 176 3.96 -5.87 -8.21
CA VAL A 176 3.42 -7.15 -7.76
C VAL A 176 3.55 -8.23 -8.84
N ASN A 177 3.37 -7.88 -10.11
CA ASN A 177 3.61 -8.81 -11.21
C ASN A 177 5.09 -9.23 -11.28
N GLN A 178 6.05 -8.33 -11.04
CA GLN A 178 7.47 -8.69 -11.01
C GLN A 178 7.81 -9.63 -9.84
N THR A 179 7.16 -9.45 -8.69
CA THR A 179 7.42 -10.31 -7.53
C THR A 179 6.91 -11.73 -7.72
N THR A 180 5.76 -11.92 -8.35
CA THR A 180 5.20 -13.26 -8.56
C THR A 180 6.03 -14.13 -9.52
N TYR A 181 6.84 -13.54 -10.41
CA TYR A 181 7.78 -14.28 -11.27
C TYR A 181 9.15 -14.54 -10.62
N ALA A 182 9.47 -13.89 -9.50
CA ALA A 182 10.74 -14.09 -8.81
C ALA A 182 10.74 -15.37 -7.95
N ASP A 183 9.55 -15.82 -7.54
CA ASP A 183 9.32 -17.01 -6.71
C ASP A 183 8.97 -18.28 -7.52
N SER A 184 8.89 -18.19 -8.86
CA SER A 184 8.63 -19.30 -9.80
C SER A 184 9.90 -19.82 -10.47
#